data_AF-A0A5C8IFY1-F1
#
_entry.id   AF-A0A5C8IFY1-F1
#
_cell.length_a   1.000
_cell.length_b   1.000
_cell.length_c   1.000
_cell.angle_alpha   90.00
_cell.angle_beta   90.00
_cell.angle_gamma   90.00
#
_symmetry.space_group_name_H-M   'P 1'
#
loop_
_entity.id
_entity.type
_entity.pdbx_description
1 polymer ?
#
loop_
_entity_poly.entity_id
_entity_poly.type
_entity_poly.pdbx_seq_one_letter_code
_entity_poly.pdbx_strand_id
1 'polypeptide(L)'
;MTKGWINAEEAAAARAEHYALVTEPMRADLARIGVEVERLSEVDPANAEAMRIIRDRYADVQSDLEAAMDATYLFGDARAQPAGGRWLVYEGFPLLERILPPPDLDAAVLLDMRYFIGDALRRNRDPELFDGLHEIARRSELGLVRVGYVSALASHKSRAQELVPVMTELLDDDEMWPTTALAVARLRLTELRPRIQQRVEEAPGWKRSYGKRALKSLDRPPRT
;
A
#
# COMPACT_ATOMS: atom_id res chain seq x y z
N MET A 1 8.97 -22.34 -30.53
CA MET A 1 8.84 -21.87 -29.13
C MET A 1 10.04 -21.06 -28.64
N THR A 2 11.09 -20.86 -29.43
CA THR A 2 12.35 -20.19 -29.02
C THR A 2 12.38 -18.67 -29.14
N LYS A 3 11.65 -18.06 -30.09
CA LYS A 3 11.70 -16.61 -30.35
C LYS A 3 11.06 -15.75 -29.24
N GLY A 4 10.04 -16.26 -28.55
CA GLY A 4 9.40 -15.55 -27.44
C GLY A 4 10.22 -15.55 -26.15
N TRP A 5 11.06 -16.58 -25.95
CA TRP A 5 11.93 -16.69 -24.78
C TRP A 5 13.13 -15.75 -24.88
N ILE A 6 13.77 -15.68 -26.06
CA ILE A 6 14.89 -14.77 -26.32
C ILE A 6 14.46 -13.31 -26.08
N ASN A 7 13.28 -12.92 -26.55
CA ASN A 7 12.74 -11.57 -26.33
C ASN A 7 12.47 -11.26 -24.85
N ALA A 8 12.11 -12.27 -24.04
CA ALA A 8 11.84 -12.08 -22.62
C ALA A 8 13.14 -11.92 -21.81
N GLU A 9 14.18 -12.67 -22.16
CA GLU A 9 15.52 -12.57 -21.57
C GLU A 9 16.17 -11.23 -21.91
N GLU A 10 16.13 -10.81 -23.17
CA GLU A 10 16.63 -9.49 -23.61
C GLU A 10 15.90 -8.34 -22.89
N ALA A 11 14.58 -8.43 -22.78
CA ALA A 11 13.80 -7.44 -22.04
C ALA A 11 14.11 -7.43 -20.53
N ALA A 12 14.38 -8.60 -19.93
CA ALA A 12 14.78 -8.69 -18.53
C ALA A 12 16.17 -8.10 -18.30
N ALA A 13 17.13 -8.38 -19.19
CA ALA A 13 18.47 -7.81 -19.13
C ALA A 13 18.44 -6.27 -19.28
N ALA A 14 17.65 -5.75 -20.23
CA ALA A 14 17.48 -4.31 -20.42
C ALA A 14 16.84 -3.63 -19.19
N ARG A 15 15.85 -4.27 -18.55
CA ARG A 15 15.28 -3.78 -17.28
C ARG A 15 16.32 -3.77 -16.15
N ALA A 16 17.11 -4.83 -16.02
CA ALA A 16 18.16 -4.91 -15.01
C ALA A 16 19.25 -3.85 -15.20
N GLU A 17 19.67 -3.61 -16.45
CA GLU A 17 20.61 -2.54 -16.79
C GLU A 17 20.02 -1.16 -16.49
N HIS A 18 18.76 -0.92 -16.85
CA HIS A 18 18.07 0.33 -16.53
C HIS A 18 17.95 0.57 -15.02
N TYR A 19 17.53 -0.45 -14.28
CA TYR A 19 17.45 -0.40 -12.81
C TYR A 19 18.82 -0.06 -12.20
N ALA A 20 19.88 -0.74 -12.66
CA ALA A 20 21.23 -0.49 -12.18
C ALA A 20 21.68 0.95 -12.45
N LEU A 21 21.36 1.49 -13.63
CA LEU A 21 21.68 2.87 -13.99
C LEU A 21 20.93 3.89 -13.10
N VAL A 22 19.63 3.70 -12.90
CA VAL A 22 18.78 4.63 -12.12
C VAL A 22 19.13 4.60 -10.63
N THR A 23 19.43 3.42 -10.09
CA THR A 23 19.76 3.27 -8.66
C THR A 23 21.22 3.55 -8.33
N GLU A 24 22.09 3.76 -9.32
CA GLU A 24 23.54 3.88 -9.11
C GLU A 24 23.94 4.99 -8.12
N PRO A 25 23.40 6.23 -8.19
CA PRO A 25 23.74 7.26 -7.22
C PRO A 25 23.40 6.86 -5.78
N MET A 26 22.26 6.18 -5.59
CA MET A 26 21.80 5.72 -4.28
C MET A 26 22.66 4.56 -3.78
N ARG A 27 23.00 3.58 -4.63
CA ARG A 27 23.89 2.47 -4.28
C ARG A 27 25.31 2.96 -3.96
N ALA A 28 25.81 3.95 -4.67
CA ALA A 28 27.11 4.54 -4.38
C ALA A 28 27.14 5.23 -3.00
N ASP A 29 26.05 5.90 -2.60
CA ASP A 29 25.92 6.47 -1.26
C ASP A 29 25.83 5.38 -0.18
N LEU A 30 25.07 4.31 -0.43
CA LEU A 30 24.97 3.14 0.46
C LEU A 30 26.33 2.44 0.63
N ALA A 31 27.09 2.26 -0.44
CA ALA A 31 28.42 1.66 -0.39
C ALA A 31 29.39 2.48 0.49
N ARG A 32 29.28 3.82 0.51
CA ARG A 32 30.11 4.67 1.38
C ARG A 32 29.86 4.45 2.88
N ILE A 33 28.71 3.92 3.26
CA ILE A 33 28.40 3.52 4.65
C ILE A 33 28.58 2.01 4.89
N GLY A 34 29.18 1.29 3.94
CA GLY A 34 29.44 -0.16 4.04
C GLY A 34 28.24 -1.04 3.71
N VAL A 35 27.23 -0.52 3.01
CA VAL A 35 26.07 -1.28 2.54
C VAL A 35 26.19 -1.51 1.03
N GLU A 36 26.76 -2.65 0.65
CA GLU A 36 26.86 -3.08 -0.74
C GLU A 36 25.65 -3.94 -1.11
N VAL A 37 24.84 -3.47 -2.04
CA VAL A 37 23.63 -4.15 -2.52
C VAL A 37 23.53 -4.06 -4.03
N GLU A 38 23.01 -5.10 -4.68
CA GLU A 38 22.69 -5.05 -6.10
C GLU A 38 21.34 -4.37 -6.32
N ARG A 39 20.40 -4.61 -5.39
CA ARG A 39 19.04 -4.08 -5.38
C ARG A 39 18.70 -3.38 -4.09
N LEU A 40 17.89 -2.33 -4.16
CA LEU A 40 17.45 -1.60 -2.97
C LEU A 40 16.71 -2.51 -1.98
N SER A 41 15.93 -3.48 -2.47
CA SER A 41 15.19 -4.44 -1.62
C SER A 41 16.08 -5.35 -0.75
N GLU A 42 17.39 -5.36 -0.98
CA GLU A 42 18.36 -6.10 -0.14
C GLU A 42 18.83 -5.31 1.08
N VAL A 43 18.56 -3.99 1.12
CA VAL A 43 18.93 -3.14 2.26
C VAL A 43 18.19 -3.60 3.51
N ASP A 44 18.90 -3.74 4.63
CA ASP A 44 18.28 -4.03 5.91
C ASP A 44 17.42 -2.83 6.36
N PRO A 45 16.07 -2.97 6.45
CA PRO A 45 15.19 -1.88 6.88
C PRO A 45 15.44 -1.39 8.31
N ALA A 46 16.20 -2.15 9.12
CA ALA A 46 16.63 -1.72 10.45
C ALA A 46 17.86 -0.78 10.43
N ASN A 47 18.57 -0.67 9.30
CA ASN A 47 19.71 0.23 9.16
C ASN A 47 19.22 1.67 8.92
N ALA A 48 19.11 2.44 10.00
CA ALA A 48 18.59 3.80 9.96
C ALA A 48 19.33 4.73 8.99
N GLU A 49 20.65 4.58 8.85
CA GLU A 49 21.45 5.43 7.96
C GLU A 49 21.23 5.07 6.49
N ALA A 50 21.14 3.76 6.18
CA ALA A 50 20.77 3.31 4.84
C ALA A 50 19.35 3.79 4.46
N MET A 51 18.39 3.63 5.38
CA MET A 51 17.02 4.10 5.17
C MET A 51 16.94 5.63 4.98
N ARG A 52 17.79 6.39 5.68
CA ARG A 52 17.91 7.84 5.49
C ARG A 52 18.41 8.18 4.08
N ILE A 53 19.43 7.48 3.59
CA ILE A 53 19.95 7.67 2.22
C ILE A 53 18.85 7.39 1.19
N ILE A 54 18.14 6.26 1.30
CA ILE A 54 17.05 5.89 0.38
C ILE A 54 15.96 6.97 0.38
N ARG A 55 15.62 7.49 1.56
CA ARG A 55 14.61 8.55 1.72
C ARG A 55 15.04 9.83 1.03
N ASP A 56 16.25 10.30 1.32
CA ASP A 56 16.78 11.56 0.79
C ASP A 56 16.99 11.49 -0.74
N ARG A 57 17.16 10.27 -1.28
CA ARG A 57 17.35 9.97 -2.70
C ARG A 57 16.08 9.46 -3.41
N TYR A 58 14.93 9.38 -2.74
CA TYR A 58 13.73 8.74 -3.32
C TYR A 58 13.26 9.42 -4.63
N ALA A 59 13.40 10.74 -4.71
CA ALA A 59 13.05 11.49 -5.91
C ALA A 59 13.87 11.08 -7.15
N ASP A 60 15.08 10.53 -6.96
CA ASP A 60 15.96 10.08 -8.05
C ASP A 60 15.44 8.78 -8.70
N VAL A 61 14.66 7.97 -7.96
CA VAL A 61 14.17 6.66 -8.41
C VAL A 61 12.67 6.65 -8.71
N GLN A 62 11.93 7.70 -8.37
CA GLN A 62 10.46 7.71 -8.47
C GLN A 62 9.89 7.55 -9.89
N SER A 63 10.69 7.80 -10.93
CA SER A 63 10.29 7.59 -12.33
C SER A 63 10.50 6.16 -12.82
N ASP A 64 11.24 5.33 -12.07
CA ASP A 64 11.41 3.90 -12.34
C ASP A 64 10.54 3.09 -11.37
N LEU A 65 9.58 2.34 -11.91
CA LEU A 65 8.61 1.61 -11.09
C LEU A 65 9.28 0.62 -10.15
N GLU A 66 10.24 -0.15 -10.66
CA GLU A 66 10.85 -1.25 -9.94
C GLU A 66 11.70 -0.73 -8.76
N ALA A 67 12.48 0.33 -8.99
CA ALA A 67 13.26 0.99 -7.95
C ALA A 67 12.37 1.72 -6.93
N ALA A 68 11.33 2.42 -7.38
CA ALA A 68 10.37 3.08 -6.49
C ALA A 68 9.59 2.07 -5.62
N MET A 69 9.22 0.92 -6.17
CA MET A 69 8.60 -0.19 -5.45
C MET A 69 9.53 -0.74 -4.37
N ASP A 70 10.77 -1.06 -4.72
CA ASP A 70 11.75 -1.58 -3.77
C ASP A 70 11.92 -0.59 -2.59
N ALA A 71 12.12 0.70 -2.87
CA ALA A 71 12.22 1.72 -1.84
C ALA A 71 10.95 1.83 -0.98
N THR A 72 9.77 1.85 -1.59
CA THR A 72 8.48 1.94 -0.89
C THR A 72 8.25 0.78 0.07
N TYR A 73 8.56 -0.45 -0.37
CA TYR A 73 8.38 -1.63 0.47
C TYR A 73 9.35 -1.68 1.65
N LEU A 74 10.57 -1.15 1.50
CA LEU A 74 11.49 -0.99 2.64
C LEU A 74 10.90 -0.06 3.71
N PHE A 75 10.31 1.08 3.31
CA PHE A 75 9.70 2.00 4.27
C PHE A 75 8.47 1.44 4.98
N GLY A 76 7.72 0.54 4.33
CA GLY A 76 6.59 -0.13 4.98
C GLY A 76 6.96 -1.36 5.81
N ASP A 77 8.21 -1.84 5.75
CA ASP A 77 8.66 -2.96 6.56
C ASP A 77 8.47 -2.66 8.06
N ALA A 78 8.09 -3.69 8.83
CA ALA A 78 7.86 -3.55 10.26
C ALA A 78 9.09 -3.07 11.03
N ARG A 79 10.29 -3.41 10.56
CA ARG A 79 11.57 -3.01 11.17
C ARG A 79 11.94 -1.55 10.91
N ALA A 80 11.37 -0.93 9.87
CA ALA A 80 11.55 0.49 9.57
C ALA A 80 10.59 1.40 10.37
N GLN A 81 9.72 0.82 11.22
CA GLN A 81 8.73 1.57 11.98
C GLN A 81 9.34 2.28 13.20
N PRO A 82 8.79 3.44 13.61
CA PRO A 82 7.66 4.14 12.99
C PRO A 82 8.06 5.03 11.78
N ALA A 83 9.34 5.35 11.65
CA ALA A 83 9.83 6.39 10.74
C ALA A 83 9.45 6.15 9.27
N GLY A 84 9.60 4.93 8.75
CA GLY A 84 9.28 4.62 7.35
C GLY A 84 7.80 4.79 7.03
N GLY A 85 6.91 4.32 7.91
CA GLY A 85 5.47 4.48 7.72
C GLY A 85 5.00 5.93 7.76
N ARG A 86 5.57 6.74 8.66
CA ARG A 86 5.29 8.18 8.72
C ARG A 86 5.73 8.89 7.46
N TRP A 87 6.94 8.59 7.00
CA TRP A 87 7.45 9.15 5.76
C TRP A 87 6.53 8.81 4.57
N LEU A 88 6.11 7.55 4.44
CA LEU A 88 5.21 7.13 3.36
C LEU A 88 3.89 7.91 3.34
N VAL A 89 3.26 8.11 4.50
CA VAL A 89 1.96 8.81 4.60
C VAL A 89 2.11 10.32 4.40
N TYR A 90 3.08 10.94 5.07
CA TYR A 90 3.13 12.40 5.18
C TYR A 90 4.08 13.08 4.20
N GLU A 91 4.96 12.33 3.54
CA GLU A 91 5.93 12.87 2.59
C GLU A 91 5.88 12.13 1.25
N GLY A 92 6.01 10.80 1.26
CA GLY A 92 6.04 9.96 0.06
C GLY A 92 4.74 10.05 -0.75
N PHE A 93 3.58 9.91 -0.09
CA PHE A 93 2.29 10.04 -0.76
C PHE A 93 2.08 11.45 -1.36
N PRO A 94 2.23 12.56 -0.61
CA PRO A 94 2.16 13.91 -1.18
C PRO A 94 3.17 14.19 -2.30
N LEU A 95 4.36 13.59 -2.27
CA LEU A 95 5.31 13.67 -3.38
C LEU A 95 4.73 13.05 -4.65
N LEU A 96 4.18 11.84 -4.57
CA LEU A 96 3.51 11.18 -5.70
C LEU A 96 2.25 11.92 -6.16
N GLU A 97 1.54 12.61 -5.28
CA GLU A 97 0.40 13.45 -5.66
C GLU A 97 0.78 14.63 -6.52
N ARG A 98 1.89 15.30 -6.20
CA ARG A 98 2.37 16.45 -6.98
C ARG A 98 2.82 16.06 -8.39
N ILE A 99 3.32 14.84 -8.56
CA ILE A 99 3.84 14.35 -9.83
C ILE A 99 2.69 13.87 -10.73
N LEU A 100 1.61 13.33 -10.15
CA LEU A 100 0.47 12.81 -10.90
C LEU A 100 -0.86 13.15 -10.22
N PRO A 101 -1.36 14.39 -10.28
CA PRO A 101 -2.59 14.74 -9.60
C PRO A 101 -3.78 13.89 -10.12
N PRO A 102 -4.72 13.47 -9.26
CA PRO A 102 -5.97 12.87 -9.72
C PRO A 102 -6.74 13.84 -10.64
N PRO A 103 -7.49 13.36 -11.66
CA PRO A 103 -7.81 11.97 -11.99
C PRO A 103 -6.94 11.37 -13.11
N ASP A 104 -5.84 12.03 -13.50
CA ASP A 104 -4.99 11.68 -14.65
C ASP A 104 -4.15 10.41 -14.39
N LEU A 105 -4.83 9.29 -14.16
CA LEU A 105 -4.28 7.98 -13.82
C LEU A 105 -3.91 7.14 -15.05
N ASP A 106 -3.67 7.77 -16.20
CA ASP A 106 -3.37 7.07 -17.47
C ASP A 106 -1.98 6.39 -17.50
N ALA A 107 -1.18 6.55 -16.45
CA ALA A 107 0.06 5.80 -16.26
C ALA A 107 -0.16 4.66 -15.25
N ALA A 108 -0.38 3.43 -15.75
CA ALA A 108 -0.51 2.21 -14.93
C ALA A 108 0.56 2.12 -13.82
N VAL A 109 1.79 2.54 -14.14
CA VAL A 109 2.95 2.61 -13.26
C VAL A 109 2.73 3.40 -11.95
N LEU A 110 1.95 4.48 -11.97
CA LEU A 110 1.79 5.36 -10.81
C LEU A 110 0.53 5.08 -9.97
N LEU A 111 -0.50 4.48 -10.59
CA LEU A 111 -1.59 3.82 -9.85
C LEU A 111 -1.02 2.72 -8.94
N ASP A 112 -0.06 1.97 -9.48
CA ASP A 112 0.63 0.90 -8.77
C ASP A 112 1.41 1.45 -7.56
N MET A 113 2.08 2.60 -7.68
CA MET A 113 2.85 3.14 -6.55
C MET A 113 2.02 3.56 -5.34
N ARG A 114 0.92 4.30 -5.53
CA ARG A 114 0.06 4.67 -4.39
C ARG A 114 -0.61 3.46 -3.76
N TYR A 115 -0.92 2.45 -4.58
CA TYR A 115 -1.39 1.16 -4.11
C TYR A 115 -0.33 0.46 -3.27
N PHE A 116 0.93 0.45 -3.70
CA PHE A 116 2.05 -0.14 -2.95
C PHE A 116 2.29 0.56 -1.62
N ILE A 117 2.16 1.89 -1.55
CA ILE A 117 2.22 2.59 -0.26
C ILE A 117 1.15 2.03 0.70
N GLY A 118 -0.10 1.94 0.25
CA GLY A 118 -1.18 1.40 1.07
C GLY A 118 -0.95 -0.07 1.48
N ASP A 119 -0.46 -0.92 0.58
CA ASP A 119 -0.12 -2.32 0.89
C ASP A 119 1.05 -2.43 1.88
N ALA A 120 2.09 -1.63 1.70
CA ALA A 120 3.25 -1.56 2.59
C ALA A 120 2.81 -1.12 4.01
N LEU A 121 1.86 -0.21 4.11
CA LEU A 121 1.30 0.27 5.37
C LEU A 121 0.34 -0.72 6.05
N ARG A 122 -0.11 -1.79 5.38
CA ARG A 122 -1.08 -2.75 5.94
C ARG A 122 -0.61 -3.40 7.24
N ARG A 123 0.70 -3.53 7.42
CA ARG A 123 1.34 -4.12 8.61
C ARG A 123 1.71 -3.08 9.66
N ASN A 124 1.54 -1.80 9.35
CA ASN A 124 1.83 -0.71 10.25
C ASN A 124 0.79 -0.63 11.38
N ARG A 125 1.28 -0.37 12.58
CA ARG A 125 0.47 -0.24 13.81
C ARG A 125 0.77 1.05 14.56
N ASP A 126 1.55 1.95 13.97
CA ASP A 126 1.86 3.24 14.54
C ASP A 126 0.57 4.07 14.65
N PRO A 127 0.09 4.35 15.88
CA PRO A 127 -1.19 5.02 16.08
C PRO A 127 -1.21 6.44 15.50
N GLU A 128 -0.05 7.07 15.29
CA GLU A 128 0.04 8.41 14.71
C GLU A 128 -0.35 8.44 13.23
N LEU A 129 -0.26 7.32 12.50
CA LEU A 129 -0.65 7.26 11.09
C LEU A 129 -2.16 7.29 10.86
N PHE A 130 -2.95 7.03 11.91
CA PHE A 130 -4.39 6.82 11.77
C PHE A 130 -5.10 7.96 11.05
N ASP A 131 -4.79 9.22 11.41
CA ASP A 131 -5.48 10.38 10.85
C ASP A 131 -5.17 10.54 9.35
N GLY A 132 -3.91 10.35 8.96
CA GLY A 132 -3.50 10.40 7.55
C GLY A 132 -4.08 9.24 6.73
N LEU A 133 -4.09 8.03 7.29
CA LEU A 133 -4.75 6.87 6.66
C LEU A 133 -6.25 7.10 6.49
N HIS A 134 -6.89 7.69 7.50
CA HIS A 134 -8.32 8.00 7.50
C HIS A 134 -8.67 9.05 6.45
N GLU A 135 -7.86 10.11 6.32
CA GLU A 135 -8.00 11.12 5.29
C GLU A 135 -7.89 10.52 3.88
N ILE A 136 -6.81 9.77 3.60
CA ILE A 136 -6.57 9.19 2.27
C ILE A 136 -7.69 8.20 1.89
N ALA A 137 -8.17 7.39 2.84
CA ALA A 137 -9.22 6.40 2.57
C ALA A 137 -10.56 7.03 2.12
N ARG A 138 -10.82 8.32 2.42
CA ARG A 138 -12.07 9.01 2.07
C ARG A 138 -12.04 9.75 0.73
N ARG A 139 -10.88 9.82 0.10
CA ARG A 139 -10.67 10.56 -1.15
C ARG A 139 -11.13 9.77 -2.36
N SER A 140 -12.42 9.87 -2.70
CA SER A 140 -13.06 9.07 -3.75
C SER A 140 -12.38 9.20 -5.12
N GLU A 141 -11.73 10.34 -5.40
CA GLU A 141 -10.95 10.59 -6.61
C GLU A 141 -9.73 9.67 -6.77
N LEU A 142 -9.29 8.99 -5.70
CA LEU A 142 -8.19 8.03 -5.73
C LEU A 142 -8.61 6.62 -6.17
N GLY A 143 -9.92 6.35 -6.30
CA GLY A 143 -10.44 5.05 -6.76
C GLY A 143 -9.86 3.86 -5.99
N LEU A 144 -9.31 2.88 -6.71
CA LEU A 144 -8.75 1.63 -6.16
C LEU A 144 -7.49 1.78 -5.30
N VAL A 145 -6.78 2.90 -5.38
CA VAL A 145 -5.60 3.18 -4.54
C VAL A 145 -5.95 3.07 -3.06
N ARG A 146 -7.16 3.47 -2.69
CA ARG A 146 -7.66 3.48 -1.31
C ARG A 146 -7.69 2.10 -0.66
N VAL A 147 -7.71 1.01 -1.44
CA VAL A 147 -7.78 -0.38 -0.92
C VAL A 147 -6.69 -0.68 0.11
N GLY A 148 -5.45 -0.24 -0.15
CA GLY A 148 -4.33 -0.45 0.77
C GLY A 148 -4.52 0.33 2.09
N TYR A 149 -4.98 1.58 2.01
CA TYR A 149 -5.23 2.44 3.17
C TYR A 149 -6.38 1.93 4.03
N VAL A 150 -7.49 1.48 3.42
CA VAL A 150 -8.60 0.82 4.14
C VAL A 150 -8.10 -0.45 4.85
N SER A 151 -7.23 -1.22 4.18
CA SER A 151 -6.62 -2.41 4.77
C SER A 151 -5.67 -2.08 5.93
N ALA A 152 -4.94 -0.96 5.84
CA ALA A 152 -4.08 -0.44 6.90
C ALA A 152 -4.89 0.05 8.10
N LEU A 153 -5.97 0.82 7.90
CA LEU A 153 -6.90 1.21 8.97
C LEU A 153 -7.43 0.00 9.75
N ALA A 154 -7.70 -1.11 9.06
CA ALA A 154 -8.15 -2.35 9.69
C ALA A 154 -7.11 -3.03 10.62
N SER A 155 -5.88 -2.51 10.69
CA SER A 155 -4.86 -2.92 11.67
C SER A 155 -4.95 -2.14 13.00
N HIS A 156 -5.67 -1.01 13.05
CA HIS A 156 -5.81 -0.15 14.23
C HIS A 156 -6.99 -0.57 15.11
N LYS A 157 -6.96 -1.82 15.62
CA LYS A 157 -8.07 -2.41 16.40
C LYS A 157 -8.45 -1.61 17.66
N SER A 158 -7.50 -0.93 18.30
CA SER A 158 -7.76 -0.09 19.48
C SER A 158 -8.66 1.11 19.17
N ARG A 159 -8.70 1.55 17.90
CA ARG A 159 -9.51 2.66 17.39
C ARG A 159 -10.68 2.20 16.52
N ALA A 160 -11.09 0.93 16.64
CA ALA A 160 -12.10 0.32 15.76
C ALA A 160 -13.43 1.11 15.76
N GLN A 161 -13.88 1.57 16.92
CA GLN A 161 -15.14 2.33 17.04
C GLN A 161 -15.08 3.69 16.33
N GLU A 162 -13.91 4.32 16.28
CA GLU A 162 -13.69 5.58 15.53
C GLU A 162 -13.79 5.36 14.01
N LEU A 163 -13.61 4.12 13.54
CA LEU A 163 -13.71 3.77 12.13
C LEU A 163 -15.15 3.50 11.66
N VAL A 164 -16.14 3.44 12.55
CA VAL A 164 -17.53 3.14 12.17
C VAL A 164 -18.08 4.11 11.13
N PRO A 165 -17.91 5.45 11.26
CA PRO A 165 -18.44 6.39 10.26
C PRO A 165 -17.80 6.21 8.88
N VAL A 166 -16.47 6.09 8.80
CA VAL A 166 -15.76 5.92 7.52
C VAL A 166 -16.06 4.55 6.90
N MET A 167 -16.14 3.48 7.69
CA MET A 167 -16.49 2.16 7.18
C MET A 167 -17.94 2.13 6.68
N THR A 168 -18.86 2.87 7.31
CA THR A 168 -20.24 3.00 6.81
C THR A 168 -20.26 3.63 5.42
N GLU A 169 -19.57 4.76 5.26
CA GLU A 169 -19.44 5.46 3.96
C GLU A 169 -18.84 4.55 2.89
N LEU A 170 -17.73 3.86 3.21
CA LEU A 170 -17.02 3.01 2.26
C LEU A 170 -17.70 1.67 1.96
N LEU A 171 -18.74 1.27 2.69
CA LEU A 171 -19.58 0.12 2.33
C LEU A 171 -20.56 0.47 1.20
N ASP A 172 -20.84 1.75 1.02
CA ASP A 172 -21.75 2.26 -0.01
C ASP A 172 -20.99 2.58 -1.32
N ASP A 173 -19.68 2.69 -1.22
CA ASP A 173 -18.76 2.82 -2.35
C ASP A 173 -18.56 1.47 -3.05
N ASP A 174 -18.96 1.42 -4.32
CA ASP A 174 -18.94 0.19 -5.11
C ASP A 174 -17.54 -0.37 -5.37
N GLU A 175 -16.53 0.49 -5.46
CA GLU A 175 -15.14 0.08 -5.65
C GLU A 175 -14.54 -0.45 -4.35
N MET A 176 -14.88 0.20 -3.23
CA MET A 176 -14.31 -0.11 -1.92
C MET A 176 -15.04 -1.24 -1.19
N TRP A 177 -16.31 -1.49 -1.53
CA TRP A 177 -17.18 -2.46 -0.86
C TRP A 177 -16.49 -3.77 -0.44
N PRO A 178 -15.79 -4.51 -1.34
CA PRO A 178 -15.17 -5.79 -0.98
C PRO A 178 -14.14 -5.67 0.13
N THR A 179 -13.29 -4.63 0.04
CA THR A 179 -12.22 -4.36 1.00
C THR A 179 -12.79 -3.86 2.32
N THR A 180 -13.75 -2.95 2.27
CA THR A 180 -14.43 -2.40 3.45
C THR A 180 -15.16 -3.49 4.25
N ALA A 181 -15.88 -4.40 3.58
CA ALA A 181 -16.55 -5.51 4.26
C ALA A 181 -15.55 -6.40 5.02
N LEU A 182 -14.38 -6.68 4.43
CA LEU A 182 -13.32 -7.44 5.11
C LEU A 182 -12.67 -6.65 6.25
N ALA A 183 -12.48 -5.34 6.09
CA ALA A 183 -11.97 -4.45 7.14
C ALA A 183 -12.91 -4.41 8.35
N VAL A 184 -14.22 -4.24 8.12
CA VAL A 184 -15.27 -4.34 9.14
C VAL A 184 -15.20 -5.66 9.91
N ALA A 185 -15.08 -6.77 9.18
CA ALA A 185 -14.97 -8.10 9.78
C ALA A 185 -13.69 -8.27 10.61
N ARG A 186 -12.57 -7.69 10.17
CA ARG A 186 -11.28 -7.71 10.88
C ARG A 186 -11.30 -6.86 12.16
N LEU A 187 -11.98 -5.72 12.10
CA LEU A 187 -12.16 -4.77 13.21
C LEU A 187 -13.27 -5.18 14.19
N ARG A 188 -14.12 -6.15 13.81
CA ARG A 188 -15.26 -6.62 14.59
C ARG A 188 -16.34 -5.57 14.82
N LEU A 189 -16.61 -4.74 13.81
CA LEU A 189 -17.69 -3.75 13.85
C LEU A 189 -19.04 -4.43 13.57
N THR A 190 -19.54 -5.16 14.57
CA THR A 190 -20.79 -5.93 14.50
C THR A 190 -22.03 -5.09 14.20
N GLU A 191 -22.01 -3.82 14.57
CA GLU A 191 -23.02 -2.81 14.28
C GLU A 191 -23.21 -2.56 12.78
N LEU A 192 -22.18 -2.81 11.96
CA LEU A 192 -22.24 -2.68 10.50
C LEU A 192 -22.72 -3.95 9.79
N ARG A 193 -22.99 -5.02 10.54
CA ARG A 193 -23.48 -6.29 10.01
C ARG A 193 -24.75 -6.15 9.16
N PRO A 194 -25.80 -5.40 9.57
CA PRO A 194 -27.01 -5.25 8.76
C PRO A 194 -26.72 -4.63 7.38
N ARG A 195 -25.83 -3.64 7.32
CA ARG A 195 -25.43 -2.99 6.06
C ARG A 195 -24.73 -3.96 5.13
N ILE A 196 -23.84 -4.80 5.67
CA ILE A 196 -23.16 -5.84 4.88
C ILE A 196 -24.16 -6.87 4.35
N GLN A 197 -25.15 -7.28 5.16
CA GLN A 197 -26.18 -8.22 4.72
C GLN A 197 -27.00 -7.67 3.56
N GLN A 198 -27.49 -6.44 3.69
CA GLN A 198 -28.24 -5.77 2.64
C GLN A 198 -27.45 -5.74 1.32
N ARG A 199 -26.20 -5.29 1.37
CA ARG A 199 -25.37 -5.16 0.17
C ARG A 199 -25.02 -6.52 -0.47
N VAL A 200 -24.91 -7.59 0.32
CA VAL A 200 -24.70 -8.97 -0.20
C VAL A 200 -25.86 -9.44 -1.08
N GLU A 201 -27.09 -9.06 -0.73
CA GLU A 201 -28.29 -9.39 -1.50
C GLU A 201 -28.27 -8.67 -2.86
N GLU A 202 -27.88 -7.39 -2.86
CA GLU A 202 -27.82 -6.51 -4.03
C GLU A 202 -26.60 -6.76 -4.94
N ALA A 203 -25.47 -7.22 -4.39
CA ALA A 203 -24.19 -7.26 -5.10
C ALA A 203 -24.06 -8.42 -6.13
N PRO A 204 -23.33 -8.19 -7.25
CA PRO A 204 -23.01 -9.24 -8.23
C PRO A 204 -22.08 -10.31 -7.67
N GLY A 205 -22.07 -11.49 -8.30
CA GLY A 205 -21.54 -12.75 -7.75
C GLY A 205 -20.19 -12.68 -7.04
N TRP A 206 -19.18 -12.06 -7.65
CA TRP A 206 -17.84 -11.99 -7.03
C TRP A 206 -17.79 -11.02 -5.84
N LYS A 207 -18.43 -9.84 -5.91
CA LYS A 207 -18.54 -8.87 -4.80
C LYS A 207 -19.34 -9.45 -3.63
N ARG A 208 -20.35 -10.26 -3.93
CA ARG A 208 -21.15 -11.00 -2.93
C ARG A 208 -20.30 -11.96 -2.10
N SER A 209 -19.28 -12.59 -2.70
CA SER A 209 -18.42 -13.55 -1.99
C SER A 209 -17.63 -12.92 -0.83
N TYR A 210 -17.17 -11.67 -1.01
CA TYR A 210 -16.47 -10.89 0.01
C TYR A 210 -17.38 -10.56 1.20
N GLY A 211 -18.59 -10.06 0.93
CA GLY A 211 -19.56 -9.80 1.99
C GLY A 211 -19.98 -11.06 2.74
N LYS A 212 -20.21 -12.19 2.06
CA LYS A 212 -20.47 -13.48 2.71
C LYS A 212 -19.32 -13.93 3.60
N ARG A 213 -18.07 -13.75 3.14
CA ARG A 213 -16.87 -14.05 3.93
C ARG A 213 -16.76 -13.15 5.16
N ALA A 214 -17.06 -11.86 5.01
CA ALA A 214 -17.09 -10.90 6.10
C ALA A 214 -18.12 -11.27 7.18
N LEU A 215 -19.37 -11.57 6.77
CA LEU A 215 -20.43 -12.02 7.69
C LEU A 215 -20.03 -13.29 8.44
N LYS A 216 -19.54 -14.31 7.74
CA LYS A 216 -19.03 -15.54 8.37
C LYS A 216 -17.91 -15.27 9.37
N SER A 217 -17.07 -14.26 9.12
CA SER A 217 -16.02 -13.86 10.04
C SER A 217 -16.59 -13.18 11.27
N LEU A 218 -17.56 -12.27 11.12
CA LEU A 218 -18.26 -11.59 12.24
C LEU A 218 -18.96 -12.58 13.17
N ASP A 219 -19.59 -13.62 12.62
CA ASP A 219 -20.31 -14.64 13.39
C ASP A 219 -19.38 -15.57 14.20
N ARG A 220 -18.07 -15.58 13.91
CA ARG A 220 -17.10 -16.38 14.68
C ARG A 220 -16.71 -15.68 15.97
N PRO A 221 -16.59 -16.41 17.09
CA PRO A 221 -16.08 -15.85 18.34
C PRO A 221 -14.66 -15.27 18.15
N PRO A 222 -14.24 -14.34 19.01
CA PRO A 222 -12.87 -13.82 19.01
C PRO A 222 -11.86 -14.97 19.11
N ARG A 223 -10.81 -14.95 18.31
CA ARG A 223 -9.67 -15.85 18.52
C ARG A 223 -8.89 -15.31 19.72
N THR A 224 -8.93 -16.06 20.83
CA THR A 224 -8.05 -15.88 22.00
C THR A 224 -6.60 -16.10 21.62
#